data_AF-A0A8G2HU46-F1
#
_entry.id   AF-A0A8G2HU46-F1
#
_cell.length_a   1.000
_cell.length_b   1.000
_cell.length_c   1.000
_cell.angle_alpha   90.00
_cell.angle_beta   90.00
_cell.angle_gamma   90.00
#
_symmetry.space_group_name_H-M   'P 1'
#
loop_
_entity.id
_entity.type
_entity.pdbx_description
1 polymer ?
#
loop_
_entity_poly.entity_id
_entity_poly.type
_entity_poly.pdbx_seq_one_letter_code
_entity_poly.pdbx_strand_id
1 'polypeptide(L)'
;MPKATLSDILDKMDAGEFEIRDSAYKHGINESDIRHALRNPLAARWGNHDMYLLIGAASDGSVLEIGFGTTGAIVHAMKARAKYWP
;
A
#
# COMPACT_ATOMS: atom_id res chain seq x y z
N MET A 1 -13.11 3.35 -21.15
CA MET A 1 -12.69 4.33 -20.14
C MET A 1 -11.19 4.19 -19.94
N PRO A 2 -10.39 5.26 -19.95
CA PRO A 2 -8.98 5.16 -19.58
C PRO A 2 -8.86 4.64 -18.14
N LYS A 3 -7.98 3.65 -17.91
CA LYS A 3 -7.65 3.21 -16.54
C LYS A 3 -6.91 4.35 -15.85
N ALA A 4 -7.26 4.63 -14.59
CA ALA A 4 -6.52 5.59 -13.76
C ALA A 4 -5.03 5.23 -13.75
N THR A 5 -4.16 6.23 -13.92
CA THR A 5 -2.71 6.03 -13.85
C THR A 5 -2.29 5.80 -12.39
N LEU A 6 -1.08 5.27 -12.17
CA LEU A 6 -0.54 5.15 -10.81
C LEU A 6 -0.48 6.50 -10.11
N SER A 7 -0.14 7.58 -10.82
CA SER A 7 -0.12 8.93 -10.25
C SER A 7 -1.51 9.33 -9.74
N ASP A 8 -2.55 9.15 -10.55
CA ASP A 8 -3.92 9.49 -10.14
C ASP A 8 -4.38 8.71 -8.90
N ILE A 9 -3.92 7.46 -8.76
CA ILE A 9 -4.25 6.62 -7.62
C ILE A 9 -3.49 7.09 -6.38
N LEU A 10 -2.20 7.41 -6.50
CA LEU A 10 -1.39 7.91 -5.40
C LEU A 10 -1.88 9.28 -4.92
N ASP A 11 -2.27 10.19 -5.82
CA ASP A 11 -2.82 11.49 -5.45
C ASP A 11 -4.11 11.35 -4.62
N LYS A 12 -4.98 10.39 -4.97
CA LYS A 12 -6.17 10.05 -4.17
C LYS A 12 -5.80 9.46 -2.81
N MET A 13 -4.80 8.58 -2.78
CA MET A 13 -4.34 7.96 -1.55
C MET A 13 -3.73 9.00 -0.60
N ASP A 14 -2.99 9.97 -1.13
CA ASP A 14 -2.43 11.11 -0.39
C ASP A 14 -3.54 12.05 0.14
N ALA A 15 -4.62 12.23 -0.63
CA ALA A 15 -5.82 12.93 -0.18
C ALA A 15 -6.63 12.15 0.87
N GLY A 16 -6.27 10.89 1.17
CA GLY A 16 -6.98 10.04 2.12
C GLY A 16 -8.21 9.34 1.53
N GLU A 17 -8.41 9.40 0.22
CA GLU A 17 -9.56 8.83 -0.49
C GLU A 17 -9.33 7.36 -0.85
N PHE A 18 -9.24 6.51 0.18
CA PHE A 18 -9.07 5.07 0.00
C PHE A 18 -9.82 4.25 1.06
N GLU A 19 -10.11 3.01 0.71
CA GLU A 19 -10.70 2.01 1.61
C GLU A 19 -9.63 1.00 2.02
N ILE A 20 -9.56 0.66 3.30
CA ILE A 20 -8.78 -0.49 3.78
C ILE A 20 -9.73 -1.64 4.02
N ARG A 21 -9.61 -2.70 3.21
CA ARG A 21 -10.45 -3.89 3.32
C ARG A 21 -9.95 -4.81 4.41
N ASP A 22 -10.85 -5.62 5.00
CA ASP A 22 -10.52 -6.58 6.05
C ASP A 22 -9.36 -7.53 5.70
N SER A 23 -9.21 -7.85 4.41
CA SER A 23 -8.12 -8.72 3.95
C SER A 23 -6.72 -8.12 4.14
N ALA A 24 -6.61 -6.79 4.25
CA ALA A 24 -5.34 -6.11 4.49
C ALA A 24 -4.73 -6.50 5.85
N TYR A 25 -5.59 -6.81 6.83
CA TYR A 25 -5.18 -7.13 8.20
C TYR A 25 -4.76 -8.58 8.40
N LYS A 26 -4.86 -9.44 7.38
CA LYS A 26 -4.59 -10.90 7.49
C LYS A 26 -3.20 -11.27 8.01
N HIS A 27 -2.22 -10.38 7.90
CA HIS A 27 -0.86 -10.60 8.39
C HIS A 27 -0.55 -9.83 9.69
N GLY A 28 -1.57 -9.35 10.40
CA GLY A 28 -1.44 -8.74 11.72
C GLY A 28 -0.93 -7.29 11.72
N ILE A 29 -0.91 -6.63 10.57
CA ILE A 29 -0.62 -5.20 10.49
C ILE A 29 -1.89 -4.44 10.86
N ASN A 30 -1.80 -3.48 11.78
CA ASN A 30 -2.95 -2.66 12.19
C ASN A 30 -3.18 -1.48 11.21
N GLU A 31 -4.35 -0.86 11.29
CA GLU A 31 -4.72 0.26 10.42
C GLU A 31 -3.77 1.47 10.56
N SER A 32 -3.35 1.81 11.77
CA SER A 32 -2.46 2.95 12.00
C SER A 32 -1.11 2.81 11.28
N ASP A 33 -0.54 1.61 11.27
CA ASP A 33 0.72 1.33 10.59
C ASP A 33 0.56 1.28 9.07
N ILE A 34 -0.57 0.78 8.56
CA ILE A 34 -0.90 0.88 7.12
C ILE A 34 -0.95 2.35 6.72
N ARG A 35 -1.71 3.18 7.44
CA ARG A 35 -1.82 4.61 7.15
C ARG A 35 -0.49 5.34 7.30
N HIS A 36 0.34 4.94 8.26
CA HIS A 36 1.67 5.50 8.44
C HIS A 36 2.57 5.16 7.24
N ALA A 37 2.56 3.92 6.77
CA ALA A 37 3.32 3.49 5.60
C ALA A 37 2.88 4.21 4.32
N LEU A 38 1.56 4.41 4.13
CA LEU A 38 1.04 5.17 3.00
C LEU A 38 1.51 6.62 2.99
N ARG A 39 1.59 7.29 4.16
CA ARG A 39 2.10 8.66 4.29
C ARG A 39 3.62 8.78 4.18
N ASN A 40 4.34 7.67 4.36
CA ASN A 40 5.79 7.62 4.33
C ASN A 40 6.27 6.60 3.28
N PRO A 41 5.92 6.79 1.99
CA PRO A 41 6.30 5.87 0.94
C PRO A 41 7.81 5.94 0.68
N LEU A 42 8.42 4.77 0.60
CA LEU A 42 9.82 4.58 0.23
C LEU A 42 9.94 4.19 -1.26
N ALA A 43 8.96 3.46 -1.79
CA ALA A 43 8.88 3.10 -3.20
C ALA A 43 7.45 2.69 -3.60
N ALA A 44 7.10 2.84 -4.87
CA ALA A 44 5.89 2.26 -5.46
C ALA A 44 6.24 1.53 -6.75
N ARG A 45 5.60 0.39 -7.01
CA ARG A 45 5.81 -0.41 -8.23
C ARG A 45 4.59 -1.19 -8.64
N TRP A 46 4.56 -1.61 -9.89
CA TRP A 46 3.63 -2.64 -10.35
C TRP A 46 3.98 -3.98 -9.69
N GLY A 47 3.00 -4.61 -9.07
CA GLY A 47 3.09 -5.94 -8.47
C GLY A 47 2.57 -7.02 -9.40
N ASN A 48 2.25 -8.17 -8.81
CA ASN A 48 1.59 -9.26 -9.51
C ASN A 48 0.07 -9.13 -9.36
N HIS A 49 -0.69 -9.82 -10.21
CA HIS A 49 -2.17 -9.92 -10.14
C HIS A 49 -2.90 -8.57 -10.23
N ASP A 50 -2.47 -7.68 -11.14
CA ASP A 50 -3.09 -6.38 -11.38
C ASP A 50 -3.18 -5.45 -10.15
N MET A 51 -2.24 -5.62 -9.21
CA MET A 51 -2.10 -4.78 -8.03
C MET A 51 -0.81 -3.96 -8.10
N TYR A 52 -0.88 -2.76 -7.54
CA TYR A 52 0.29 -1.99 -7.18
C TYR A 52 0.79 -2.39 -5.80
N LEU A 53 2.10 -2.25 -5.59
CA LEU A 53 2.74 -2.39 -4.29
C LEU A 53 3.37 -1.05 -3.90
N LEU A 54 3.03 -0.55 -2.71
CA LEU A 54 3.71 0.54 -2.05
C LEU A 54 4.54 -0.04 -0.91
N ILE A 55 5.82 0.33 -0.87
CA ILE A 55 6.72 0.04 0.23
C ILE A 55 6.80 1.29 1.08
N GLY A 56 6.53 1.19 2.38
CA GLY A 56 6.49 2.34 3.29
C GLY A 56 6.85 1.97 4.72
N ALA A 57 7.21 2.96 5.52
CA ALA A 57 7.58 2.75 6.92
C ALA A 57 6.36 2.70 7.86
N ALA A 58 6.29 1.71 8.75
CA ALA A 58 5.38 1.68 9.88
C ALA A 58 5.80 2.70 10.97
N SER A 59 4.97 2.87 11.99
CA SER A 59 5.25 3.81 13.08
C SER A 59 6.46 3.42 13.94
N ASP A 60 6.80 2.14 13.98
CA ASP A 60 7.97 1.58 14.67
C ASP A 60 9.24 1.56 13.80
N GLY A 61 9.17 2.07 12.57
CA GLY A 61 10.27 2.07 11.60
C GLY A 61 10.44 0.74 10.85
N SER A 62 9.63 -0.29 11.12
CA SER A 62 9.60 -1.48 10.28
C SER A 62 9.09 -1.15 8.89
N VAL A 63 9.57 -1.85 7.87
CA VAL A 63 9.16 -1.60 6.49
C VAL A 63 8.02 -2.54 6.11
N LEU A 64 6.98 -1.98 5.52
CA LEU A 64 5.77 -2.69 5.11
C LEU A 64 5.64 -2.73 3.58
N GLU A 65 5.04 -3.82 3.10
CA GLU A 65 4.55 -3.99 1.74
C GLU A 65 3.03 -3.85 1.78
N ILE A 66 2.49 -2.85 1.08
CA ILE A 66 1.07 -2.53 1.00
C ILE A 66 0.59 -2.77 -0.44
N GLY A 67 -0.36 -3.69 -0.62
CA GLY A 67 -0.96 -4.03 -1.90
C GLY A 67 -2.31 -3.37 -2.10
N PHE A 68 -2.48 -2.68 -3.23
CA PHE A 68 -3.72 -1.99 -3.58
C PHE A 68 -4.08 -2.16 -5.06
N GLY A 69 -5.38 -2.16 -5.34
CA GLY A 69 -5.92 -2.25 -6.69
C GLY A 69 -5.94 -0.91 -7.42
N THR A 70 -6.42 -0.90 -8.66
CA THR A 70 -6.54 0.31 -9.51
C THR A 70 -7.54 1.34 -8.98
N THR A 71 -8.39 0.98 -8.01
CA THR A 71 -9.31 1.89 -7.33
C THR A 71 -8.68 2.56 -6.10
N GLY A 72 -7.46 2.19 -5.71
CA GLY A 72 -6.84 2.60 -4.45
C GLY A 72 -7.26 1.75 -3.24
N ALA A 73 -8.15 0.77 -3.40
CA ALA A 73 -8.56 -0.12 -2.31
C ALA A 73 -7.37 -0.98 -1.83
N ILE A 74 -7.04 -0.85 -0.55
CA ILE A 74 -5.95 -1.59 0.12
C ILE A 74 -6.49 -2.97 0.50
N VAL A 75 -5.85 -4.01 0.01
CA VAL A 75 -6.31 -5.40 0.20
C VAL A 75 -5.28 -6.28 0.89
N HIS A 76 -4.05 -5.78 1.06
CA HIS A 76 -2.92 -6.53 1.60
C HIS A 76 -1.97 -5.58 2.33
N ALA A 77 -1.54 -5.97 3.53
CA ALA A 77 -0.43 -5.36 4.23
C ALA A 77 0.38 -6.45 4.94
N MET A 78 1.70 -6.41 4.83
CA MET A 78 2.60 -7.28 5.59
C MET A 78 3.97 -6.63 5.77
N LYS A 79 4.82 -7.21 6.62
CA LYS A 79 6.24 -6.84 6.65
C LYS A 79 6.86 -7.02 5.26
N ALA A 80 7.60 -6.01 4.81
CA ALA A 80 8.22 -6.02 3.51
C ALA A 80 9.18 -7.21 3.39
N ARG A 81 9.03 -7.93 2.28
CA ARG A 81 9.85 -9.10 1.99
C ARG A 81 11.20 -8.66 1.42
N ALA A 82 12.27 -9.39 1.72
CA ALA A 82 13.63 -9.12 1.24
C ALA A 82 13.72 -8.94 -0.29
N LYS A 83 12.88 -9.64 -1.06
CA LYS A 83 12.79 -9.50 -2.53
C LYS A 83 12.36 -8.09 -3.00
N TYR A 84 11.79 -7.32 -2.10
CA TYR A 84 11.10 -6.06 -2.38
C TYR A 84 11.72 -4.90 -1.60
N TRP A 85 12.33 -5.18 -0.46
CA TRP A 85 13.07 -4.22 0.35
C TRP A 85 14.14 -4.99 1.13
N PRO A 86 15.45 -4.73 0.93
CA PRO A 86 16.54 -5.44 1.60
C PRO A 86 16.62 -5.16 3.09
#